data_AF-A0A4S3TGM7-F1
#
_entry.id   AF-A0A4S3TGM7-F1
#
_cell.length_a   1.000
_cell.length_b   1.000
_cell.length_c   1.000
_cell.angle_alpha   90.00
_cell.angle_beta   90.00
_cell.angle_gamma   90.00
#
_symmetry.space_group_name_H-M   'P 1'
#
loop_
_entity.id
_entity.type
_entity.pdbx_description
1 polymer ?
#
loop_
_entity_poly.entity_id
_entity_poly.type
_entity_poly.pdbx_seq_one_letter_code
_entity_poly.pdbx_strand_id
1 'polypeptide(L)'
;MSFDDLLPEANQLYEHLLSELDFLRNYESGAFERNCEYVTTAYFSMKSQEPNNWTLDLSPNWVLDIGGEDFDTGEARDFQENMGKAIVGGKISVADRDFEEYSLNLTLLAQEDTEARGRDENRHLGAPCCWSAEAAEFDYRVARRYHFDIDMGNNEDERKPVSHLQNGGKFESGHIQFANPHYCSSPLDKPRLPHPPMDPILILHMLAKQYQTLSQMIQSEWGNRVRRAERHLWQPYHSTISDWYDVGAGSETFATYIEND
;
A
#
# COMPACT_ATOMS: atom_id res chain seq x y z
N MET A 1 21.95 -16.39 -8.72
CA MET A 1 21.28 -15.79 -7.55
C MET A 1 19.79 -16.02 -7.71
N SER A 2 19.14 -16.43 -6.63
CA SER A 2 17.68 -16.56 -6.60
C SER A 2 17.06 -15.17 -6.39
N PHE A 3 15.84 -14.94 -6.87
CA PHE A 3 15.09 -13.73 -6.55
C PHE A 3 14.45 -13.81 -5.16
N ASP A 4 14.56 -14.97 -4.48
CA ASP A 4 14.11 -15.17 -3.10
C ASP A 4 14.76 -14.16 -2.14
N ASP A 5 15.99 -13.72 -2.44
CA ASP A 5 16.74 -12.71 -1.66
C ASP A 5 16.20 -11.28 -1.85
N LEU A 6 15.21 -11.05 -2.73
CA LEU A 6 14.52 -9.75 -2.83
C LEU A 6 13.59 -9.48 -1.65
N LEU A 7 13.16 -10.54 -0.96
CA LEU A 7 12.19 -10.47 0.12
C LEU A 7 12.89 -10.57 1.47
N PRO A 8 12.32 -9.96 2.52
CA PRO A 8 12.79 -10.25 3.87
C PRO A 8 12.59 -11.73 4.22
N GLU A 9 13.47 -12.25 5.06
CA GLU A 9 13.27 -13.52 5.75
C GLU A 9 11.92 -13.52 6.49
N ALA A 10 11.09 -14.53 6.25
CA ALA A 10 9.70 -14.54 6.71
C ALA A 10 9.54 -14.43 8.23
N ASN A 11 10.47 -15.03 8.99
CA ASN A 11 10.48 -14.94 10.46
C ASN A 11 10.92 -13.54 10.96
N GLN A 12 11.81 -12.85 10.24
CA GLN A 12 12.19 -11.48 10.58
C GLN A 12 11.05 -10.52 10.28
N LEU A 13 10.36 -10.73 9.15
CA LEU A 13 9.16 -9.95 8.82
C LEU A 13 8.04 -10.18 9.84
N TYR A 14 7.85 -11.42 10.31
CA TYR A 14 6.90 -11.74 11.38
C TYR A 14 7.13 -10.90 12.65
N GLU A 15 8.36 -10.92 13.17
CA GLU A 15 8.72 -10.18 14.39
C GLU A 15 8.59 -8.67 14.20
N HIS A 16 8.99 -8.16 13.02
CA HIS A 16 8.82 -6.75 12.65
C HIS A 16 7.33 -6.37 12.66
N LEU A 17 6.49 -7.08 11.90
CA LEU A 17 5.06 -6.80 11.81
C LEU A 17 4.37 -6.89 13.17
N LEU A 18 4.72 -7.86 14.02
CA LEU A 18 4.19 -7.92 15.39
C LEU A 18 4.57 -6.70 16.23
N SER A 19 5.83 -6.25 16.13
CA SER A 19 6.29 -5.05 16.85
C SER A 19 5.59 -3.78 16.38
N GLU A 20 5.25 -3.71 15.09
CA GLU A 20 4.55 -2.56 14.52
C GLU A 20 3.04 -2.59 14.82
N LEU A 21 2.41 -3.77 14.79
CA LEU A 21 1.03 -3.93 15.24
C LEU A 21 0.88 -3.62 16.73
N ASP A 22 1.84 -4.05 17.56
CA ASP A 22 1.85 -3.74 19.00
C ASP A 22 1.96 -2.24 19.28
N PHE A 23 2.69 -1.51 18.44
CA PHE A 23 2.74 -0.06 18.50
C PHE A 23 1.41 0.57 18.10
N LEU A 24 0.88 0.18 16.95
CA LEU A 24 -0.34 0.75 16.40
C LEU A 24 -1.56 0.52 17.31
N ARG A 25 -1.66 -0.63 17.99
CA ARG A 25 -2.77 -0.89 18.95
C ARG A 25 -2.70 -0.02 20.21
N ASN A 26 -1.51 0.44 20.58
CA ASN A 26 -1.29 1.29 21.74
C ASN A 26 -1.10 2.76 21.33
N TYR A 27 -1.43 3.08 20.08
CA TYR A 27 -1.21 4.40 19.50
C TYR A 27 -2.35 5.35 19.88
N GLU A 28 -2.07 6.25 20.83
CA GLU A 28 -3.03 7.25 21.31
C GLU A 28 -3.07 8.47 20.36
N SER A 29 -3.67 8.31 19.17
CA SER A 29 -3.97 9.41 18.26
C SER A 29 -5.37 9.27 17.69
N GLY A 30 -6.16 10.35 17.76
CA GLY A 30 -7.53 10.38 17.24
C GLY A 30 -7.64 10.07 15.74
N ALA A 31 -6.57 10.25 14.97
CA ALA A 31 -6.53 9.92 13.54
C ALA A 31 -6.58 8.41 13.27
N PHE A 32 -6.11 7.59 14.20
CA PHE A 32 -6.03 6.13 14.06
C PHE A 32 -6.92 5.37 15.06
N GLU A 33 -7.50 6.06 16.04
CA GLU A 33 -8.31 5.51 17.13
C GLU A 33 -9.42 4.57 16.66
N ARG A 34 -10.09 4.91 15.55
CA ARG A 34 -11.17 4.09 14.97
C ARG A 34 -10.70 2.70 14.50
N ASN A 35 -9.40 2.52 14.26
CA ASN A 35 -8.81 1.27 13.78
C ASN A 35 -8.20 0.44 14.92
N CYS A 36 -8.19 0.93 16.16
CA CYS A 36 -7.53 0.26 17.29
C CYS A 36 -8.06 -1.17 17.53
N GLU A 37 -9.36 -1.40 17.40
CA GLU A 37 -9.94 -2.74 17.54
C GLU A 37 -9.50 -3.68 16.40
N TYR A 38 -9.44 -3.19 15.16
CA TYR A 38 -8.99 -3.96 14.00
C TYR A 38 -7.51 -4.31 14.11
N VAL A 39 -6.66 -3.37 14.51
CA VAL A 39 -5.24 -3.61 14.75
C VAL A 39 -5.03 -4.57 15.92
N THR A 40 -5.80 -4.43 17.00
CA THR A 40 -5.74 -5.35 18.14
C THR A 40 -6.10 -6.78 17.72
N THR A 41 -7.11 -6.92 16.87
CA THR A 41 -7.52 -8.21 16.29
C THR A 41 -6.41 -8.80 15.43
N ALA A 42 -5.85 -8.02 14.50
CA ALA A 42 -4.74 -8.45 13.65
C ALA A 42 -3.50 -8.86 14.48
N TYR A 43 -3.15 -8.08 15.52
CA TYR A 43 -2.06 -8.38 16.44
C TYR A 43 -2.25 -9.72 17.14
N PHE A 44 -3.39 -9.95 17.78
CA PHE A 44 -3.62 -11.19 18.53
C PHE A 44 -3.79 -12.40 17.62
N SER A 45 -4.39 -12.22 16.43
CA SER A 45 -4.44 -13.26 15.39
C SER A 45 -3.04 -13.67 14.99
N MET A 46 -2.18 -12.72 14.60
CA MET A 46 -0.81 -12.98 14.17
C MET A 46 0.05 -13.58 15.29
N LYS A 47 -0.03 -13.02 16.51
CA LYS A 47 0.76 -13.46 17.68
C LYS A 47 0.48 -14.91 18.10
N SER A 48 -0.70 -15.42 17.78
CA SER A 48 -1.08 -16.80 18.09
C SER A 48 -0.50 -17.85 17.13
N GLN A 49 0.18 -17.41 16.08
CA GLN A 49 0.72 -18.24 15.01
C GLN A 49 2.23 -18.45 15.16
N GLU A 50 2.80 -19.36 14.37
CA GLU A 50 4.23 -19.68 14.43
C GLU A 50 5.04 -18.77 13.49
N PRO A 51 6.28 -18.35 13.83
CA PRO A 51 7.06 -17.44 12.98
C PRO A 51 7.37 -17.95 11.55
N ASN A 52 7.22 -19.25 11.31
CA ASN A 52 7.41 -19.87 9.99
C ASN A 52 6.09 -20.21 9.28
N ASN A 53 4.95 -20.01 9.94
CA ASN A 53 3.63 -20.31 9.41
C ASN A 53 2.62 -19.32 10.02
N TRP A 54 2.39 -18.22 9.32
CA TRP A 54 1.63 -17.10 9.82
C TRP A 54 0.86 -16.37 8.71
N THR A 55 -0.19 -15.68 9.11
CA THR A 55 -0.99 -14.81 8.26
C THR A 55 -1.26 -13.50 8.98
N LEU A 56 -0.95 -12.39 8.31
CA LEU A 56 -1.46 -11.07 8.61
C LEU A 56 -2.66 -10.82 7.69
N ASP A 57 -3.83 -10.60 8.28
CA ASP A 57 -5.05 -10.23 7.57
C ASP A 57 -5.55 -8.89 8.11
N LEU A 58 -5.67 -7.90 7.23
CA LEU A 58 -6.16 -6.56 7.55
C LEU A 58 -7.67 -6.44 7.31
N SER A 59 -8.42 -7.50 7.63
CA SER A 59 -9.88 -7.54 7.55
C SER A 59 -10.50 -7.45 8.96
N PRO A 60 -11.39 -6.47 9.23
CA PRO A 60 -11.84 -5.40 8.34
C PRO A 60 -10.73 -4.40 7.99
N ASN A 61 -10.84 -3.81 6.78
CA ASN A 61 -9.91 -2.79 6.31
C ASN A 61 -9.82 -1.61 7.26
N TRP A 62 -8.62 -1.04 7.39
CA TRP A 62 -8.42 0.17 8.17
C TRP A 62 -8.92 1.38 7.39
N VAL A 63 -9.65 2.26 8.06
CA VAL A 63 -10.32 3.42 7.48
C VAL A 63 -9.77 4.69 8.13
N LEU A 64 -9.23 5.59 7.30
CA LEU A 64 -8.59 6.81 7.74
C LEU A 64 -9.24 8.01 7.07
N ASP A 65 -9.52 9.05 7.86
CA ASP A 65 -10.00 10.33 7.33
C ASP A 65 -8.82 11.09 6.72
N ILE A 66 -8.91 11.43 5.43
CA ILE A 66 -7.86 12.14 4.69
C ILE A 66 -8.37 13.47 4.15
N GLY A 67 -7.48 14.44 4.12
CA GLY A 67 -7.72 15.75 3.53
C GLY A 67 -6.86 16.83 4.18
N GLY A 68 -7.25 18.07 3.95
CA GLY A 68 -6.56 19.24 4.46
C GLY A 68 -5.51 19.76 3.48
N GLU A 69 -4.65 20.63 3.97
CA GLU A 69 -3.59 21.24 3.17
C GLU A 69 -2.42 20.28 2.96
N ASP A 70 -1.63 20.50 1.92
CA ASP A 70 -0.33 19.89 1.75
C ASP A 70 0.58 20.32 2.92
N PHE A 71 1.25 19.36 3.55
CA PHE A 71 2.10 19.64 4.71
C PHE A 71 3.28 20.57 4.36
N ASP A 72 3.84 20.44 3.15
CA ASP A 72 5.02 21.17 2.73
C ASP A 72 4.67 22.53 2.10
N THR A 73 3.52 22.64 1.42
CA THR A 73 3.15 23.87 0.68
C THR A 73 2.01 24.68 1.31
N GLY A 74 1.21 24.10 2.20
CA GLY A 74 0.03 24.76 2.79
C GLY A 74 -1.13 24.98 1.79
N GLU A 75 -1.07 24.40 0.60
CA GLU A 75 -2.15 24.49 -0.39
C GLU A 75 -3.18 23.37 -0.18
N ALA A 76 -4.47 23.64 -0.40
CA ALA A 76 -5.51 22.61 -0.30
C ALA A 76 -5.17 21.40 -1.19
N ARG A 77 -5.05 20.21 -0.60
CA ARG A 77 -4.75 18.98 -1.33
C ARG A 77 -5.99 18.42 -2.04
N ASP A 78 -5.82 17.24 -2.63
CA ASP A 78 -6.82 16.49 -3.37
C ASP A 78 -8.20 16.39 -2.70
N PHE A 79 -8.28 16.52 -1.36
CA PHE A 79 -9.54 16.51 -0.60
C PHE A 79 -9.63 17.69 0.38
N GLN A 80 -10.85 18.23 0.53
CA GLN A 80 -11.18 19.09 1.69
C GLN A 80 -10.95 18.33 3.01
N GLU A 81 -10.72 19.05 4.11
CA GLU A 81 -10.37 18.48 5.41
C GLU A 81 -11.39 17.42 5.88
N ASN A 82 -10.91 16.20 6.15
CA ASN A 82 -11.69 15.01 6.57
C ASN A 82 -12.74 14.50 5.58
N MET A 83 -12.76 15.01 4.34
CA MET A 83 -13.77 14.66 3.34
C MET A 83 -13.38 13.48 2.44
N GLY A 84 -12.11 13.11 2.37
CA GLY A 84 -11.65 11.88 1.72
C GLY A 84 -11.51 10.72 2.72
N LYS A 85 -11.49 9.48 2.21
CA LYS A 85 -11.10 8.29 3.02
C LYS A 85 -9.92 7.56 2.38
N ALA A 86 -8.97 7.11 3.20
CA ALA A 86 -7.96 6.13 2.81
C ALA A 86 -8.29 4.78 3.44
N ILE A 87 -8.37 3.75 2.60
CA ILE A 87 -8.71 2.38 2.98
C ILE A 87 -7.46 1.53 2.81
N VAL A 88 -6.89 1.08 3.92
CA VAL A 88 -5.72 0.20 3.94
C VAL A 88 -6.18 -1.21 4.25
N GLY A 89 -5.82 -2.16 3.40
CA GLY A 89 -6.27 -3.54 3.50
C GLY A 89 -5.29 -4.51 2.89
N GLY A 90 -5.64 -5.79 2.94
CA GLY A 90 -4.86 -6.84 2.30
C GLY A 90 -4.42 -7.94 3.26
N LYS A 91 -3.62 -8.85 2.70
CA LYS A 91 -3.21 -10.07 3.37
C LYS A 91 -1.76 -10.41 3.01
N ILE A 92 -1.04 -10.92 4.00
CA ILE A 92 0.28 -11.55 3.82
C ILE A 92 0.19 -12.91 4.50
N SER A 93 0.51 -13.99 3.78
CA SER A 93 0.56 -15.34 4.36
C SER A 93 1.84 -16.06 3.99
N VAL A 94 2.37 -16.78 4.98
CA VAL A 94 3.58 -17.58 4.91
C VAL A 94 3.24 -18.99 5.37
N ALA A 95 3.68 -20.00 4.62
CA ALA A 95 3.62 -21.39 5.00
C ALA A 95 4.99 -22.04 4.80
N ASP A 96 5.46 -22.79 5.79
CA ASP A 96 6.75 -23.48 5.75
C ASP A 96 7.95 -22.57 5.38
N ARG A 97 7.89 -21.30 5.83
CA ARG A 97 8.83 -20.18 5.55
C ARG A 97 8.71 -19.53 4.18
N ASP A 98 7.91 -20.07 3.28
CA ASP A 98 7.69 -19.51 1.97
C ASP A 98 6.46 -18.60 1.98
N PHE A 99 6.54 -17.49 1.25
CA PHE A 99 5.39 -16.61 1.09
C PHE A 99 4.39 -17.24 0.11
N GLU A 100 3.17 -17.46 0.57
CA GLU A 100 2.06 -17.92 -0.28
C GLU A 100 1.29 -16.73 -0.89
N GLU A 101 1.17 -15.64 -0.12
CA GLU A 101 0.43 -14.44 -0.53
C GLU A 101 1.12 -13.21 0.05
N TYR A 102 1.22 -12.16 -0.77
CA TYR A 102 1.59 -10.83 -0.32
C TYR A 102 0.84 -9.83 -1.18
N SER A 103 -0.27 -9.32 -0.66
CA SER A 103 -1.18 -8.43 -1.37
C SER A 103 -1.70 -7.37 -0.42
N LEU A 104 -1.04 -6.21 -0.38
CA LEU A 104 -1.54 -5.04 0.34
C LEU A 104 -2.17 -4.06 -0.63
N ASN A 105 -3.22 -3.36 -0.20
CA ASN A 105 -3.86 -2.36 -1.02
C ASN A 105 -4.18 -1.07 -0.27
N LEU A 106 -4.14 0.03 -1.02
CA LEU A 106 -4.60 1.35 -0.61
C LEU A 106 -5.68 1.83 -1.58
N THR A 107 -6.87 2.11 -1.07
CA THR A 107 -7.96 2.71 -1.86
C THR A 107 -8.29 4.09 -1.32
N LEU A 108 -8.30 5.10 -2.20
CA LEU A 108 -8.70 6.45 -1.87
C LEU A 108 -10.14 6.66 -2.32
N LEU A 109 -10.99 7.09 -1.40
CA LEU A 109 -12.40 7.38 -1.63
C LEU A 109 -12.66 8.88 -1.58
N ALA A 110 -13.51 9.35 -2.49
CA ALA A 110 -13.94 10.74 -2.64
C ALA A 110 -15.46 10.82 -2.70
N GLN A 111 -16.05 11.92 -2.21
CA GLN A 111 -17.43 12.31 -2.50
C GLN A 111 -17.46 13.39 -3.59
N GLU A 112 -18.62 13.63 -4.19
CA GLU A 112 -18.78 14.52 -5.36
C GLU A 112 -18.13 15.88 -5.24
N ASP A 113 -18.41 16.60 -4.17
CA ASP A 113 -17.95 17.98 -4.04
C ASP A 113 -16.64 18.11 -3.24
N THR A 114 -15.92 16.99 -3.06
CA THR A 114 -14.79 16.92 -2.11
C THR A 114 -13.44 16.87 -2.79
N GLU A 115 -13.37 16.45 -4.05
CA GLU A 115 -12.12 16.39 -4.80
C GLU A 115 -11.73 17.81 -5.26
N ALA A 116 -10.57 18.31 -4.80
CA ALA A 116 -10.12 19.67 -5.11
C ALA A 116 -9.83 19.88 -6.61
N ARG A 117 -9.56 18.80 -7.35
CA ARG A 117 -9.39 18.80 -8.82
C ARG A 117 -10.71 18.99 -9.57
N GLY A 118 -11.82 19.04 -8.84
CA GLY A 118 -13.20 18.99 -9.29
C GLY A 118 -13.96 20.33 -9.31
N ARG A 119 -13.32 21.52 -9.32
CA ARG A 119 -14.07 22.79 -9.29
C ARG A 119 -14.43 23.30 -10.68
N ASP A 120 -15.64 23.86 -10.78
CA ASP A 120 -16.17 24.58 -11.94
C ASP A 120 -16.18 23.75 -13.24
N GLU A 121 -15.93 24.38 -14.39
CA GLU A 121 -16.01 23.78 -15.72
C GLU A 121 -15.04 22.60 -15.94
N ASN A 122 -13.98 22.51 -15.13
CA ASN A 122 -12.95 21.49 -15.21
C ASN A 122 -13.19 20.29 -14.29
N ARG A 123 -14.33 20.24 -13.61
CA ARG A 123 -14.61 19.22 -12.57
C ARG A 123 -14.52 17.76 -13.03
N HIS A 124 -14.60 17.54 -14.34
CA HIS A 124 -14.56 16.23 -14.96
C HIS A 124 -13.17 15.91 -15.59
N LEU A 125 -12.23 16.85 -15.58
CA LEU A 125 -10.88 16.64 -16.11
C LEU A 125 -10.01 15.89 -15.10
N GLY A 126 -9.69 14.63 -15.40
CA GLY A 126 -8.81 13.78 -14.57
C GLY A 126 -9.52 13.01 -13.45
N ALA A 127 -10.82 13.25 -13.25
CA ALA A 127 -11.66 12.48 -12.36
C ALA A 127 -11.85 11.02 -12.87
N PRO A 128 -12.09 10.04 -11.98
CA PRO A 128 -12.35 8.66 -12.38
C PRO A 128 -13.72 8.54 -13.07
N CYS A 129 -13.74 8.73 -14.40
CA CYS A 129 -14.68 8.34 -15.46
C CYS A 129 -16.22 8.38 -15.26
N CYS A 130 -16.79 8.53 -14.06
CA CYS A 130 -18.19 8.15 -13.81
C CYS A 130 -19.02 9.14 -12.99
N TRP A 131 -18.67 10.42 -12.97
CA TRP A 131 -19.61 11.45 -12.48
C TRP A 131 -20.94 11.51 -13.25
N SER A 132 -21.10 10.74 -14.34
CA SER A 132 -22.37 10.53 -15.05
C SER A 132 -23.31 9.51 -14.40
N ALA A 133 -22.84 8.64 -13.50
CA ALA A 133 -23.72 7.80 -12.69
C ALA A 133 -24.40 8.69 -11.65
N GLU A 134 -25.74 8.60 -11.52
CA GLU A 134 -26.51 9.45 -10.61
C GLU A 134 -25.93 9.38 -9.19
N ALA A 135 -25.38 10.49 -8.70
CA ALA A 135 -24.68 10.57 -7.42
C ALA A 135 -25.52 10.13 -6.22
N ALA A 136 -26.85 10.02 -6.38
CA ALA A 136 -27.78 9.55 -5.37
C ALA A 136 -27.65 8.05 -5.01
N GLU A 137 -26.93 7.24 -5.79
CA GLU A 137 -26.83 5.79 -5.55
C GLU A 137 -25.63 5.35 -4.69
N PHE A 138 -24.62 6.21 -4.48
CA PHE A 138 -23.34 5.81 -3.88
C PHE A 138 -22.84 6.81 -2.84
N ASP A 139 -22.32 6.31 -1.72
CA ASP A 139 -21.79 7.15 -0.63
C ASP A 139 -20.44 7.77 -1.00
N TYR A 140 -19.65 7.05 -1.79
CA TYR A 140 -18.30 7.40 -2.20
C TYR A 140 -17.99 6.91 -3.61
N ARG A 141 -16.97 7.49 -4.23
CA ARG A 141 -16.32 6.99 -5.43
C ARG A 141 -14.87 6.64 -5.13
N VAL A 142 -14.38 5.58 -5.76
CA VAL A 142 -12.96 5.23 -5.71
C VAL A 142 -12.19 6.18 -6.63
N ALA A 143 -11.43 7.09 -6.02
CA ALA A 143 -10.59 8.06 -6.72
C ALA A 143 -9.35 7.39 -7.31
N ARG A 144 -8.68 6.57 -6.49
CA ARG A 144 -7.49 5.78 -6.86
C ARG A 144 -7.46 4.50 -6.05
N ARG A 145 -6.86 3.47 -6.63
CA ARG A 145 -6.59 2.20 -5.96
C ARG A 145 -5.18 1.76 -6.31
N TYR A 146 -4.42 1.39 -5.30
CA TYR A 146 -3.04 0.90 -5.42
C TYR A 146 -2.94 -0.47 -4.79
N HIS A 147 -2.19 -1.33 -5.44
CA HIS A 147 -1.84 -2.66 -4.98
C HIS A 147 -0.32 -2.74 -4.85
N PHE A 148 0.15 -3.25 -3.72
CA PHE A 148 1.56 -3.49 -3.40
C PHE A 148 1.70 -5.00 -3.22
N ASP A 149 1.88 -5.67 -4.35
CA ASP A 149 1.78 -7.11 -4.43
C ASP A 149 3.16 -7.71 -4.72
N ILE A 150 3.38 -8.93 -4.25
CA ILE A 150 4.50 -9.75 -4.70
C ILE A 150 3.94 -10.93 -5.47
N ASP A 151 4.30 -11.01 -6.74
CA ASP A 151 3.96 -12.12 -7.60
C ASP A 151 4.92 -13.28 -7.34
N MET A 152 4.42 -14.30 -6.62
CA MET A 152 5.12 -15.55 -6.30
C MET A 152 4.99 -16.62 -7.41
N GLY A 153 4.39 -16.27 -8.55
CA GLY A 153 3.97 -17.24 -9.56
C GLY A 153 5.10 -18.06 -10.19
N ASN A 154 4.71 -18.98 -11.06
CA ASN A 154 5.64 -19.76 -11.88
C ASN A 154 5.48 -19.35 -13.34
N ASN A 155 6.01 -18.17 -13.69
CA ASN A 155 6.06 -17.72 -15.08
C ASN A 155 7.46 -18.02 -15.65
N GLU A 156 7.54 -18.74 -16.76
CA GLU A 156 8.81 -19.04 -17.43
C GLU A 156 9.45 -17.78 -18.04
N ASP A 157 8.64 -16.77 -18.39
CA ASP A 157 9.09 -15.54 -19.04
C ASP A 157 9.61 -14.47 -18.04
N GLU A 158 9.35 -14.62 -16.75
CA GLU A 158 9.71 -13.65 -15.72
C GLU A 158 10.13 -14.36 -14.43
N ARG A 159 11.38 -14.14 -13.99
CA ARG A 159 11.87 -14.71 -12.73
C ARG A 159 11.09 -14.15 -11.55
N LYS A 160 10.57 -15.04 -10.70
CA LYS A 160 9.81 -14.73 -9.49
C LYS A 160 10.64 -15.04 -8.24
N PRO A 161 10.33 -14.45 -7.07
CA PRO A 161 9.25 -13.48 -6.81
C PRO A 161 9.49 -12.08 -7.41
N VAL A 162 8.41 -11.35 -7.74
CA VAL A 162 8.48 -9.94 -8.21
C VAL A 162 7.54 -9.03 -7.43
N SER A 163 8.13 -8.10 -6.69
CA SER A 163 7.41 -7.03 -6.00
C SER A 163 7.07 -5.90 -6.96
N HIS A 164 5.81 -5.45 -6.93
CA HIS A 164 5.33 -4.41 -7.85
C HIS A 164 4.21 -3.54 -7.26
N LEU A 165 4.11 -2.34 -7.80
CA LEU A 165 3.00 -1.42 -7.64
C LEU A 165 2.07 -1.53 -8.85
N GLN A 166 0.78 -1.76 -8.60
CA GLN A 166 -0.26 -1.72 -9.63
C GLN A 166 -1.30 -0.65 -9.28
N ASN A 167 -1.70 0.15 -10.27
CA ASN A 167 -2.82 1.08 -10.15
C ASN A 167 -4.08 0.43 -10.72
N GLY A 168 -5.18 0.49 -9.98
CA GLY A 168 -6.48 0.00 -10.41
C GLY A 168 -6.69 -1.48 -10.08
N GLY A 169 -7.09 -2.27 -11.07
CA GLY A 169 -7.40 -3.69 -10.91
C GLY A 169 -8.88 -3.99 -10.62
N LYS A 170 -9.15 -5.25 -10.24
CA LYS A 170 -10.49 -5.68 -9.82
C LYS A 170 -10.82 -5.11 -8.43
N PHE A 171 -12.08 -4.78 -8.25
CA PHE A 171 -12.59 -4.23 -7.00
C PHE A 171 -13.91 -4.90 -6.65
N GLU A 172 -13.95 -5.47 -5.46
CA GLU A 172 -15.15 -5.99 -4.86
C GLU A 172 -15.54 -5.08 -3.68
N SER A 173 -16.69 -4.42 -3.79
CA SER A 173 -17.14 -3.44 -2.79
C SER A 173 -17.41 -4.07 -1.42
N GLY A 174 -17.63 -5.39 -1.35
CA GLY A 174 -17.89 -6.12 -0.10
C GLY A 174 -16.77 -6.02 0.95
N HIS A 175 -15.55 -5.67 0.56
CA HIS A 175 -14.46 -5.42 1.51
C HIS A 175 -14.54 -4.05 2.21
N ILE A 176 -15.37 -3.13 1.69
CA ILE A 176 -15.61 -1.82 2.31
C ILE A 176 -16.94 -1.90 3.08
N GLN A 177 -16.86 -2.24 4.36
CA GLN A 177 -18.06 -2.54 5.16
C GLN A 177 -18.83 -1.31 5.65
N PHE A 178 -18.24 -0.11 5.60
CA PHE A 178 -18.82 1.11 6.18
C PHE A 178 -19.49 2.04 5.15
N ALA A 179 -19.43 1.72 3.86
CA ALA A 179 -19.91 2.57 2.78
C ALA A 179 -20.28 1.75 1.54
N ASN A 180 -21.08 2.34 0.64
CA ASN A 180 -21.33 1.84 -0.70
C ASN A 180 -20.48 2.61 -1.75
N PRO A 181 -19.26 2.13 -2.06
CA PRO A 181 -18.38 2.79 -3.02
C PRO A 181 -18.73 2.42 -4.46
N HIS A 182 -18.72 3.42 -5.33
CA HIS A 182 -18.71 3.24 -6.78
C HIS A 182 -17.27 3.17 -7.31
N TYR A 183 -16.98 2.19 -8.15
CA TYR A 183 -15.70 2.12 -8.85
C TYR A 183 -15.89 1.89 -10.35
N CYS A 184 -15.51 2.90 -11.12
CA CYS A 184 -15.35 2.74 -12.56
C CYS A 184 -13.95 2.27 -12.88
N SER A 185 -13.77 0.96 -12.72
CA SER A 185 -12.57 0.30 -13.20
C SER A 185 -12.47 0.47 -14.72
N SER A 186 -11.32 0.95 -15.19
CA SER A 186 -10.78 0.43 -16.43
C SER A 186 -10.00 -0.83 -16.02
N PRO A 187 -10.26 -2.01 -16.59
CA PRO A 187 -9.61 -3.27 -16.21
C PRO A 187 -8.15 -3.34 -16.70
N LEU A 188 -7.44 -2.22 -16.65
CA LEU A 188 -6.01 -2.14 -16.89
C LEU A 188 -5.30 -2.78 -15.70
N ASP A 189 -5.12 -4.09 -15.77
CA ASP A 189 -4.28 -4.86 -14.84
C ASP A 189 -2.77 -4.58 -15.04
N LYS A 190 -2.41 -3.79 -16.07
CA LYS A 190 -1.05 -3.38 -16.42
C LYS A 190 -1.00 -1.88 -16.77
N PRO A 191 0.13 -1.19 -16.54
CA PRO A 191 1.43 -1.74 -16.14
C PRO A 191 1.53 -2.04 -14.64
N ARG A 192 2.36 -3.03 -14.32
CA ARG A 192 2.89 -3.28 -12.97
C ARG A 192 4.27 -2.66 -12.92
N LEU A 193 4.47 -1.69 -12.03
CA LEU A 193 5.73 -0.97 -11.92
C LEU A 193 6.60 -1.65 -10.86
N PRO A 194 7.88 -1.96 -11.13
CA PRO A 194 8.78 -2.47 -10.10
C PRO A 194 8.80 -1.54 -8.89
N HIS A 195 8.54 -2.09 -7.71
CA HIS A 195 8.45 -1.32 -6.48
C HIS A 195 8.91 -2.18 -5.30
N PRO A 196 9.69 -1.65 -4.35
CA PRO A 196 10.06 -2.39 -3.14
C PRO A 196 8.82 -2.89 -2.36
N PRO A 197 8.92 -4.01 -1.62
CA PRO A 197 7.83 -4.47 -0.77
C PRO A 197 7.37 -3.41 0.22
N MET A 198 6.08 -3.39 0.52
CA MET A 198 5.47 -2.41 1.45
C MET A 198 4.82 -3.13 2.62
N ASP A 199 4.80 -2.49 3.78
CA ASP A 199 4.01 -2.93 4.94
C ASP A 199 2.99 -1.86 5.34
N PRO A 200 2.12 -2.13 6.33
CA PRO A 200 1.15 -1.14 6.78
C PRO A 200 1.79 0.16 7.30
N ILE A 201 2.97 0.10 7.95
CA ILE A 201 3.65 1.30 8.46
C ILE A 201 4.10 2.22 7.31
N LEU A 202 4.65 1.66 6.24
CA LEU A 202 5.07 2.43 5.07
C LEU A 202 3.88 3.04 4.33
N ILE A 203 2.76 2.32 4.23
CA ILE A 203 1.52 2.85 3.65
C ILE A 203 0.98 4.00 4.50
N LEU A 204 0.92 3.83 5.83
CA LEU A 204 0.51 4.88 6.76
C LEU A 204 1.45 6.08 6.71
N HIS A 205 2.76 5.86 6.54
CA HIS A 205 3.74 6.93 6.42
C HIS A 205 3.49 7.76 5.16
N MET A 206 3.26 7.11 4.02
CA MET A 206 2.92 7.78 2.77
C MET A 206 1.66 8.66 2.94
N LEU A 207 0.62 8.14 3.60
CA LEU A 207 -0.61 8.90 3.87
C LEU A 207 -0.37 10.07 4.82
N ALA A 208 0.36 9.86 5.92
CA ALA A 208 0.65 10.89 6.91
C ALA A 208 1.53 12.03 6.39
N LYS A 209 2.41 11.74 5.43
CA LYS A 209 3.19 12.75 4.69
C LYS A 209 2.35 13.54 3.69
N GLN A 210 1.27 12.92 3.21
CA GLN A 210 0.46 13.44 2.13
C GLN A 210 -0.76 14.23 2.65
N TYR A 211 -1.33 13.88 3.80
CA TYR A 211 -2.57 14.48 4.29
C TYR A 211 -2.43 15.06 5.70
N GLN A 212 -2.74 16.35 5.84
CA GLN A 212 -2.62 17.08 7.11
C GLN A 212 -3.47 16.47 8.23
N THR A 213 -4.62 15.88 7.92
CA THR A 213 -5.49 15.20 8.90
C THR A 213 -4.78 14.04 9.61
N LEU A 214 -3.77 13.46 8.98
CA LEU A 214 -2.96 12.37 9.51
C LEU A 214 -1.59 12.84 10.04
N SER A 215 -1.30 14.14 10.03
CA SER A 215 -0.01 14.68 10.51
C SER A 215 0.30 14.32 11.97
N GLN A 216 -0.74 14.14 12.79
CA GLN A 216 -0.62 13.68 14.18
C GLN A 216 0.03 12.30 14.31
N MET A 217 0.03 11.49 13.23
CA MET A 217 0.72 10.21 13.16
C MET A 217 2.26 10.36 13.29
N ILE A 218 2.80 11.50 12.84
CA ILE A 218 4.24 11.77 12.82
C ILE A 218 4.70 12.25 14.20
N GLN A 219 4.83 11.32 15.13
CA GLN A 219 5.38 11.56 16.47
C GLN A 219 6.90 11.29 16.52
N SER A 220 7.52 11.58 17.68
CA SER A 220 8.96 11.41 17.89
C SER A 220 9.47 10.00 17.56
N GLU A 221 8.67 8.95 17.85
CA GLU A 221 9.04 7.56 17.56
C GLU A 221 8.75 7.13 16.12
N TRP A 222 7.86 7.82 15.40
CA TRP A 222 7.39 7.43 14.07
C TRP A 222 8.54 7.31 13.06
N GLY A 223 9.46 8.28 13.06
CA GLY A 223 10.62 8.24 12.15
C GLY A 223 11.53 7.03 12.36
N ASN A 224 11.64 6.50 13.58
CA ASN A 224 12.42 5.28 13.85
C ASN A 224 11.71 4.04 13.33
N ARG A 225 10.37 4.01 13.43
CA ARG A 225 9.51 2.92 12.95
C ARG A 225 9.58 2.80 11.43
N VAL A 226 9.45 3.92 10.73
CA VAL A 226 9.56 4.01 9.27
C VAL A 226 10.93 3.51 8.81
N ARG A 227 12.02 4.01 9.39
CA ARG A 227 13.38 3.54 9.06
C ARG A 227 13.58 2.05 9.30
N ARG A 228 12.92 1.48 10.32
CA ARG A 228 12.97 0.04 10.60
C ARG A 228 12.24 -0.74 9.52
N ALA A 229 11.04 -0.31 9.13
CA ALA A 229 10.27 -0.92 8.05
C ALA A 229 11.03 -0.88 6.72
N GLU A 230 11.55 0.29 6.33
CA GLU A 230 12.40 0.45 5.14
C GLU A 230 13.60 -0.50 5.19
N ARG A 231 14.27 -0.63 6.34
CA ARG A 231 15.41 -1.54 6.47
C ARG A 231 15.01 -3.01 6.29
N HIS A 232 13.93 -3.46 6.91
CA HIS A 232 13.52 -4.87 6.79
C HIS A 232 13.07 -5.20 5.36
N LEU A 233 12.33 -4.31 4.72
CA LEU A 233 11.70 -4.60 3.43
C LEU A 233 12.57 -4.21 2.23
N TRP A 234 13.21 -3.05 2.28
CA TRP A 234 13.87 -2.46 1.12
C TRP A 234 15.36 -2.75 1.07
N GLN A 235 16.01 -3.06 2.20
CA GLN A 235 17.43 -3.44 2.17
C GLN A 235 17.66 -4.73 1.36
N PRO A 236 16.93 -5.85 1.59
CA PRO A 236 17.09 -7.06 0.77
C PRO A 236 16.81 -6.78 -0.71
N TYR A 237 15.70 -6.07 -0.99
CA TYR A 237 15.31 -5.67 -2.34
C TYR A 237 16.40 -4.89 -3.07
N HIS A 238 16.93 -3.80 -2.47
CA HIS A 238 17.94 -2.97 -3.12
C HIS A 238 19.30 -3.64 -3.19
N SER A 239 19.70 -4.41 -2.17
CA SER A 239 20.96 -5.16 -2.20
C SER A 239 20.96 -6.18 -3.32
N THR A 240 19.91 -6.98 -3.47
CA THR A 240 19.80 -7.98 -4.53
C THR A 240 19.78 -7.34 -5.94
N ILE A 241 19.13 -6.18 -6.10
CA ILE A 241 19.18 -5.43 -7.36
C ILE A 241 20.59 -4.89 -7.63
N SER A 242 21.26 -4.32 -6.63
CA SER A 242 22.63 -3.80 -6.77
C SER A 242 23.61 -4.90 -7.12
N ASP A 243 23.56 -6.03 -6.41
CA ASP A 243 24.41 -7.20 -6.65
C ASP A 243 24.21 -7.74 -8.08
N TRP A 244 23.00 -7.61 -8.64
CA TRP A 244 22.71 -7.96 -10.03
C TRP A 244 23.37 -7.02 -11.05
N TYR A 245 23.51 -5.73 -10.72
CA TYR A 245 24.26 -4.78 -11.55
C TYR A 245 25.79 -4.90 -11.36
N ASP A 246 26.24 -5.33 -10.18
CA ASP A 246 27.66 -5.43 -9.81
C ASP A 246 28.33 -6.75 -10.27
N VAL A 247 27.64 -7.58 -11.06
CA VAL A 247 28.21 -8.80 -11.66
C VAL A 247 29.20 -8.44 -12.80
N GLY A 248 30.39 -7.95 -12.40
CA GLY A 248 31.67 -8.03 -13.11
C GLY A 248 31.83 -7.24 -14.42
N ALA A 249 33.07 -6.78 -14.66
CA ALA A 249 33.54 -6.26 -15.93
C ALA A 249 33.45 -7.35 -17.02
N GLY A 250 32.28 -7.51 -17.63
CA GLY A 250 31.99 -8.56 -18.60
C GLY A 250 30.51 -8.90 -18.77
N SER A 251 29.60 -8.34 -17.97
CA SER A 251 28.16 -8.45 -18.23
C SER A 251 27.76 -7.53 -19.39
N GLU A 252 27.01 -8.08 -20.34
CA GLU A 252 26.40 -7.31 -21.43
C GLU A 252 25.45 -6.28 -20.82
N THR A 253 25.87 -5.03 -20.81
CA THR A 253 25.01 -3.88 -20.55
C THR A 253 23.86 -3.81 -21.56
N PHE A 254 22.77 -3.13 -21.20
CA PHE A 254 21.69 -2.81 -22.15
C PHE A 254 22.21 -2.10 -23.42
N ALA A 255 23.31 -1.34 -23.31
CA ALA A 255 23.98 -0.72 -24.45
C ALA A 255 24.58 -1.75 -25.42
N THR A 256 25.22 -2.82 -24.91
CA THR A 256 25.72 -3.93 -25.73
C THR A 256 24.61 -4.80 -26.35
N TYR A 257 23.40 -4.78 -25.78
CA TYR A 257 22.23 -5.43 -26.40
C TYR A 257 21.68 -4.62 -27.57
N ILE A 258 21.71 -3.28 -27.49
CA ILE A 258 21.28 -2.37 -28.56
C ILE A 258 22.29 -2.29 -29.71
N GLU A 259 23.58 -2.44 -29.43
CA GLU A 259 24.63 -2.35 -30.46
C GLU A 259 24.79 -3.63 -31.31
N ASN A 260 24.14 -4.74 -30.92
CA ASN A 260 24.21 -6.03 -31.62
C ASN A 260 22.93 -6.38 -32.41
N ASP A 261 21.97 -5.45 -32.53
CA ASP A 261 20.79 -5.53 -33.42
C ASP A 261 20.89 -4.54 -34.60
#